data_AF-A0AAD8UTN3-F1
#
_entry.id   AF-A0AAD8UTN3-F1
#
_cell.length_a   1.000
_cell.length_b   1.000
_cell.length_c   1.000
_cell.angle_alpha   90.00
_cell.angle_beta   90.00
_cell.angle_gamma   90.00
#
_symmetry.space_group_name_H-M   'P 1'
#
loop_
_entity.id
_entity.type
_entity.pdbx_description
1 polymer ?
#
loop_
_entity_poly.entity_id
_entity_poly.type
_entity_poly.pdbx_seq_one_letter_code
_entity_poly.pdbx_strand_id
1 'polypeptide(L)'
;MSQPIGLTTIPRLLPVTGTFALPFTIYYAFLSLRVVNERLKSKQYLGDNSSKPGADPESYKANALYLAGRSHVNYIENVPLAFILASLIEVNGGNRKTLSWLLGSFFAFRVLHAELGIMKPEGMGKGRPIGYFGSIGVLGALAGYGAFLVKGYWGY
;
A
#
# COMPACT_ATOMS: atom_id res chain seq x y z
N MET A 1 -20.60 -38.49 -0.05
CA MET A 1 -19.29 -37.92 -0.44
C MET A 1 -19.55 -36.68 -1.27
N SER A 2 -19.39 -35.48 -0.71
CA SER A 2 -19.49 -34.25 -1.50
C SER A 2 -18.22 -34.12 -2.33
N GLN A 3 -18.38 -33.92 -3.64
CA GLN A 3 -17.28 -33.46 -4.49
C GLN A 3 -16.89 -32.06 -4.00
N PRO A 4 -15.61 -31.78 -3.70
CA PRO A 4 -15.19 -30.44 -3.35
C PRO A 4 -15.31 -29.58 -4.61
N ILE A 5 -16.26 -28.65 -4.60
CA ILE A 5 -16.38 -27.62 -5.62
C ILE A 5 -15.21 -26.65 -5.44
N GLY A 6 -14.23 -26.71 -6.35
CA GLY A 6 -13.12 -25.75 -6.45
C GLY A 6 -11.73 -26.38 -6.56
N LEU A 7 -11.03 -26.08 -7.66
CA LEU A 7 -9.57 -26.12 -7.93
C LEU A 7 -8.68 -26.98 -7.01
N THR A 8 -9.04 -28.24 -6.77
CA THR A 8 -8.33 -29.16 -5.86
C THR A 8 -7.00 -29.69 -6.40
N THR A 9 -6.72 -29.49 -7.69
CA THR A 9 -5.48 -29.92 -8.37
C THR A 9 -4.55 -28.78 -8.74
N ILE A 10 -4.88 -27.54 -8.38
CA ILE A 10 -4.02 -26.40 -8.68
C ILE A 10 -2.88 -26.33 -7.65
N PRO A 11 -1.60 -26.37 -8.08
CA PRO A 11 -0.48 -26.10 -7.17
C PRO A 11 -0.73 -24.74 -6.52
N ARG A 12 -0.70 -24.65 -5.18
CA ARG A 12 -1.00 -23.42 -4.42
C ARG A 12 -0.47 -22.19 -5.19
N LEU A 13 -1.37 -21.50 -5.87
CA LEU A 13 -1.01 -20.32 -6.65
C LEU A 13 -0.87 -19.18 -5.65
N LEU A 14 0.27 -18.52 -5.68
CA LEU A 14 0.51 -17.30 -4.91
C LEU A 14 0.40 -17.42 -3.38
N PRO A 15 0.93 -18.46 -2.70
CA PRO A 15 0.78 -18.61 -1.26
C PRO A 15 1.38 -17.45 -0.46
N VAL A 16 2.49 -16.86 -0.91
CA VAL A 16 3.12 -15.72 -0.23
C VAL A 16 2.29 -14.47 -0.47
N THR A 17 2.01 -14.13 -1.72
CA THR A 17 1.23 -12.94 -2.07
C THR A 17 -0.16 -12.98 -1.44
N GLY A 18 -0.84 -14.12 -1.46
CA GLY A 18 -2.14 -14.31 -0.80
C GLY A 18 -2.08 -14.14 0.72
N THR A 19 -1.02 -14.62 1.38
CA THR A 19 -0.85 -14.44 2.83
C THR A 19 -0.67 -12.96 3.18
N PHE A 20 0.14 -12.22 2.41
CA PHE A 20 0.35 -10.80 2.64
C PHE A 20 -0.84 -9.95 2.19
N ALA A 21 -1.73 -10.42 1.32
CA ALA A 21 -2.94 -9.70 0.96
C ALA A 21 -3.80 -9.39 2.19
N LEU A 22 -3.90 -10.33 3.14
CA LEU A 22 -4.71 -10.20 4.34
C LEU A 22 -4.34 -8.97 5.22
N PRO A 23 -3.10 -8.83 5.74
CA PRO A 23 -2.73 -7.66 6.55
C PRO A 23 -2.80 -6.35 5.77
N PHE A 24 -2.51 -6.36 4.46
CA PHE A 24 -2.64 -5.16 3.63
C PHE A 24 -4.11 -4.73 3.50
N THR A 25 -5.03 -5.66 3.24
CA THR A 25 -6.46 -5.34 3.17
C THR A 25 -7.02 -4.86 4.51
N ILE A 26 -6.58 -5.46 5.63
CA ILE A 26 -6.97 -4.99 6.96
C ILE A 26 -6.52 -3.53 7.17
N TYR A 27 -5.28 -3.21 6.80
CA TYR A 27 -4.76 -1.86 6.94
C TYR A 27 -5.42 -0.87 5.97
N TYR A 28 -5.73 -1.29 4.75
CA TYR A 28 -6.54 -0.53 3.81
C TYR A 28 -7.91 -0.16 4.42
N ALA A 29 -8.61 -1.14 4.98
CA ALA A 29 -9.90 -0.92 5.62
C ALA A 29 -9.78 0.06 6.79
N PHE A 30 -8.73 -0.06 7.60
CA PHE A 30 -8.45 0.89 8.68
C PHE A 30 -8.27 2.34 8.16
N LEU A 31 -7.46 2.55 7.12
CA LEU A 31 -7.26 3.88 6.53
C LEU A 31 -8.56 4.43 5.90
N SER A 32 -9.34 3.58 5.24
CA SER A 32 -10.62 3.95 4.64
C SER A 32 -11.64 4.38 5.71
N LEU A 33 -11.78 3.58 6.77
CA LEU A 33 -12.66 3.89 7.91
C LEU A 33 -12.24 5.17 8.62
N ARG A 34 -10.93 5.44 8.74
CA ARG A 34 -10.42 6.70 9.27
C ARG A 34 -10.89 7.90 8.44
N VAL A 35 -10.80 7.81 7.11
CA VAL A 35 -11.30 8.87 6.22
C VAL A 35 -12.79 9.08 6.41
N VAL A 36 -13.58 8.00 6.47
CA VAL A 36 -15.04 8.09 6.70
C VAL A 36 -15.35 8.75 8.04
N ASN A 37 -14.64 8.38 9.12
CA ASN A 37 -14.82 8.99 10.42
C ASN A 37 -14.56 10.50 10.40
N GLU A 38 -13.48 10.94 9.75
CA GLU A 38 -13.17 12.37 9.62
C GLU A 38 -14.18 13.12 8.74
N ARG A 39 -14.75 12.48 7.71
CA ARG A 39 -15.86 13.05 6.92
C ARG A 39 -17.11 13.28 7.75
N LEU A 40 -17.47 12.32 8.60
CA LEU A 40 -18.62 12.42 9.50
C LEU A 40 -18.42 13.55 10.53
N LYS A 41 -17.24 13.62 11.15
CA LYS A 41 -16.90 14.68 12.13
C LYS A 41 -16.90 16.07 11.49
N SER A 42 -16.33 16.20 10.30
CA SER A 42 -16.23 17.48 9.59
C SER A 42 -17.51 17.89 8.85
N LYS A 43 -18.51 16.99 8.78
CA LYS A 43 -19.74 17.11 7.98
C LYS A 43 -19.46 17.40 6.49
N GLN A 44 -18.29 16.97 6.00
CA GLN A 44 -17.82 17.18 4.64
C GLN A 44 -17.85 15.85 3.87
N TYR A 45 -18.97 15.58 3.19
CA TYR A 45 -19.18 14.32 2.48
C TYR A 45 -18.37 14.19 1.19
N LEU A 46 -18.02 15.31 0.56
CA LEU A 46 -17.22 15.37 -0.68
C LEU A 46 -16.05 16.34 -0.54
N GLY A 47 -14.92 15.97 -1.14
CA GLY A 47 -13.69 16.78 -1.08
C GLY A 47 -13.08 16.84 0.31
N ASP A 48 -12.31 17.89 0.57
CA ASP A 48 -11.83 18.29 1.88
C ASP A 48 -12.29 19.72 2.18
N ASN A 49 -12.08 20.17 3.42
CA ASN A 49 -12.40 21.52 3.85
C ASN A 49 -11.13 22.35 4.07
N SER A 50 -10.05 22.01 3.36
CA SER A 50 -8.73 22.61 3.53
C SER A 50 -8.58 23.96 2.84
N SER A 51 -9.48 24.28 1.90
CA SER A 51 -9.46 25.50 1.08
C SER A 51 -10.68 26.39 1.30
N LYS A 52 -11.19 26.48 2.55
CA LYS A 52 -12.31 27.39 2.84
C LYS A 52 -11.93 28.84 2.53
N PRO A 53 -12.82 29.65 1.91
CA PRO A 53 -12.56 31.07 1.71
C PRO A 53 -12.27 31.76 3.05
N GLY A 54 -11.13 32.45 3.16
CA GLY A 54 -10.67 33.10 4.39
C GLY A 54 -9.88 32.21 5.35
N ALA A 55 -9.62 30.94 5.01
CA ALA A 55 -8.69 30.10 5.75
C ALA A 55 -7.24 30.45 5.37
N ASP A 56 -6.37 30.50 6.38
CA ASP A 56 -4.94 30.70 6.21
C ASP A 56 -4.38 29.66 5.20
N PRO A 57 -3.47 30.02 4.27
CA PRO A 57 -2.95 29.10 3.25
C PRO A 57 -2.32 27.82 3.81
N GLU A 58 -1.98 27.83 5.11
CA GLU A 58 -1.37 26.73 5.85
C GLU A 58 -2.38 25.87 6.62
N SER A 59 -3.67 26.25 6.65
CA SER A 59 -4.70 25.54 7.44
C SER A 59 -4.93 24.09 6.98
N TYR A 60 -4.56 23.75 5.74
CA TYR A 60 -4.62 22.37 5.23
C TYR A 60 -3.64 21.43 5.95
N LYS A 61 -2.53 21.95 6.48
CA LYS A 61 -1.50 21.13 7.15
C LYS A 61 -1.99 20.58 8.49
N ALA A 62 -2.91 21.27 9.15
CA ALA A 62 -3.57 20.81 10.37
C ALA A 62 -4.89 20.07 10.10
N ASN A 63 -5.29 19.94 8.84
CA ASN A 63 -6.59 19.41 8.48
C ASN A 63 -6.60 17.87 8.53
N ALA A 64 -7.23 17.31 9.57
CA ALA A 64 -7.29 15.87 9.78
C ALA A 64 -7.92 15.11 8.60
N LEU A 65 -8.95 15.67 7.96
CA LEU A 65 -9.59 15.05 6.80
C LEU A 65 -8.65 15.02 5.58
N TYR A 66 -7.93 16.11 5.32
CA TYR A 66 -6.93 16.18 4.26
C TYR A 66 -5.81 15.16 4.49
N LEU A 67 -5.22 15.13 5.70
CA LEU A 67 -4.14 14.20 6.04
C LEU A 67 -4.59 12.74 5.94
N ALA A 68 -5.77 12.42 6.48
CA ALA A 68 -6.35 11.08 6.37
C ALA A 68 -6.56 10.70 4.89
N GLY A 69 -7.12 11.60 4.08
CA GLY A 69 -7.32 11.39 2.65
C GLY A 69 -6.02 11.14 1.89
N ARG A 70 -5.00 11.97 2.12
CA ARG A 70 -3.67 11.80 1.50
C ARG A 70 -3.01 10.49 1.92
N SER A 71 -3.17 10.07 3.18
CA SER A 71 -2.64 8.79 3.66
C SER A 71 -3.27 7.59 2.94
N HIS A 72 -4.59 7.62 2.74
CA HIS A 72 -5.32 6.56 2.06
C HIS A 72 -5.04 6.52 0.55
N VAL A 73 -5.02 7.69 -0.11
CA VAL A 73 -4.70 7.79 -1.54
C VAL A 73 -3.26 7.31 -1.82
N ASN A 74 -2.28 7.72 -1.00
CA ASN A 74 -0.93 7.24 -1.19
C ASN A 74 -0.81 5.72 -1.06
N TYR A 75 -1.57 5.13 -0.13
CA TYR A 75 -1.61 3.68 0.03
C TYR A 75 -2.16 2.98 -1.22
N ILE A 76 -3.31 3.43 -1.75
CA ILE A 76 -3.96 2.79 -2.92
C ILE A 76 -3.19 2.99 -4.23
N GLU A 77 -2.40 4.05 -4.36
CA GLU A 77 -1.56 4.29 -5.56
C GLU A 77 -0.39 3.29 -5.67
N ASN A 78 0.08 2.76 -4.55
CA ASN A 78 1.31 1.98 -4.51
C ASN A 78 1.09 0.49 -4.26
N VAL A 79 0.12 0.13 -3.42
CA VAL A 79 -0.08 -1.24 -2.96
C VAL A 79 -0.55 -2.17 -4.09
N PRO A 80 -1.53 -1.82 -4.93
CA PRO A 80 -1.94 -2.66 -6.06
C PRO A 80 -0.77 -2.97 -7.00
N LEU A 81 0.07 -1.98 -7.31
CA LEU A 81 1.25 -2.18 -8.16
C LEU A 81 2.24 -3.18 -7.53
N ALA A 82 2.50 -3.08 -6.22
CA ALA A 82 3.34 -4.04 -5.52
C ALA A 82 2.80 -5.47 -5.59
N PHE A 83 1.48 -5.64 -5.45
CA PHE A 83 0.83 -6.95 -5.51
C PHE A 83 0.77 -7.53 -6.93
N ILE A 84 0.63 -6.68 -7.95
CA ILE A 84 0.76 -7.10 -9.36
C ILE A 84 2.18 -7.66 -9.59
N LEU A 85 3.21 -6.91 -9.21
CA LEU A 85 4.60 -7.34 -9.36
C LEU A 85 4.91 -8.61 -8.54
N ALA A 86 4.45 -8.68 -7.29
CA ALA A 86 4.63 -9.85 -6.44
C ALA A 86 3.97 -11.10 -7.03
N SER A 87 2.76 -10.96 -7.58
CA SER A 87 2.05 -12.05 -8.24
C SER A 87 2.82 -12.55 -9.47
N LEU A 88 3.34 -11.64 -10.29
CA LEU A 88 4.17 -11.99 -11.44
C LEU A 88 5.44 -12.72 -11.01
N ILE A 89 6.15 -12.22 -10.00
CA ILE A 89 7.38 -12.84 -9.47
C ILE A 89 7.10 -14.26 -8.96
N GLU A 90 6.04 -14.43 -8.17
CA GLU A 90 5.74 -15.73 -7.57
C GLU A 90 5.27 -16.77 -8.59
N VAL A 91 4.50 -16.36 -9.60
CA VAL A 91 4.11 -17.23 -10.74
C VAL A 91 5.33 -17.63 -11.58
N ASN A 92 6.30 -16.74 -11.75
CA ASN A 92 7.55 -17.01 -12.46
C ASN A 92 8.58 -17.80 -11.61
N GLY A 93 8.18 -18.39 -10.48
CA GLY A 93 9.06 -19.23 -9.65
C GLY A 93 9.98 -18.45 -8.73
N GLY A 94 9.65 -17.19 -8.41
CA GLY A 94 10.41 -16.38 -7.47
C GLY A 94 10.56 -17.01 -6.08
N ASN A 95 11.67 -16.70 -5.41
CA ASN A 95 11.99 -17.22 -4.10
C ASN A 95 11.00 -16.69 -3.05
N ARG A 96 10.29 -17.62 -2.40
CA ARG A 96 9.25 -17.31 -1.40
C ARG A 96 9.78 -16.49 -0.22
N LYS A 97 11.00 -16.76 0.24
CA LYS A 97 11.62 -16.05 1.38
C LYS A 97 11.94 -14.62 1.00
N THR A 98 12.54 -14.40 -0.18
CA THR A 98 12.82 -13.06 -0.71
C THR A 98 11.54 -12.26 -0.88
N LEU A 99 10.51 -12.87 -1.50
CA LEU A 99 9.23 -12.20 -1.72
C LEU A 99 8.53 -11.84 -0.40
N SER A 100 8.59 -12.73 0.60
CA SER A 100 8.05 -12.45 1.95
C SER A 100 8.75 -11.29 2.64
N TRP A 101 10.09 -11.20 2.51
CA TRP A 101 10.86 -10.09 3.05
C TRP A 101 10.54 -8.77 2.34
N LEU A 102 10.36 -8.80 1.01
CA LEU A 102 9.99 -7.63 0.23
C LEU A 102 8.59 -7.13 0.62
N LEU A 103 7.58 -8.00 0.63
CA LEU A 103 6.21 -7.64 1.02
C LEU A 103 6.10 -7.21 2.48
N GLY A 104 6.83 -7.88 3.40
CA GLY A 104 6.89 -7.50 4.80
C GLY A 104 7.54 -6.13 5.02
N SER A 105 8.67 -5.88 4.36
CA SER A 105 9.35 -4.58 4.41
C SER A 105 8.48 -3.48 3.79
N PHE A 106 7.81 -3.78 2.66
CA PHE A 106 6.88 -2.86 2.02
C PHE A 106 5.73 -2.48 2.97
N PHE A 107 5.14 -3.46 3.65
CA PHE A 107 4.09 -3.21 4.64
C PHE A 107 4.57 -2.27 5.74
N ALA A 108 5.74 -2.56 6.32
CA ALA A 108 6.34 -1.73 7.35
C ALA A 108 6.57 -0.29 6.87
N PHE A 109 7.10 -0.10 5.66
CA PHE A 109 7.27 1.23 5.07
C PHE A 109 5.94 1.96 4.86
N ARG A 110 4.87 1.25 4.49
CA ARG A 110 3.53 1.85 4.33
C ARG A 110 2.94 2.31 5.67
N VAL A 111 3.11 1.52 6.72
CA VAL A 111 2.71 1.90 8.08
C VAL A 111 3.53 3.09 8.57
N LEU A 112 4.86 3.07 8.39
CA LEU A 112 5.75 4.19 8.75
C LEU A 112 5.39 5.48 8.00
N HIS A 113 5.09 5.39 6.70
CA HIS A 113 4.73 6.54 5.88
C HIS A 113 3.43 7.20 6.35
N ALA A 114 2.41 6.40 6.64
CA ALA A 114 1.11 6.90 7.07
C ALA A 114 1.12 7.36 8.53
N GLU A 115 1.48 6.50 9.49
CA GLU A 115 1.33 6.77 10.93
C GLU A 115 2.45 7.65 11.50
N LEU A 116 3.70 7.46 11.07
CA LEU A 116 4.85 8.25 11.54
C LEU A 116 5.25 9.36 10.57
N GLY A 117 4.53 9.51 9.46
CA GLY A 117 4.76 10.52 8.44
C GLY A 117 3.57 11.47 8.31
N ILE A 118 2.58 11.09 7.51
CA ILE A 118 1.44 11.94 7.13
C ILE A 118 0.55 12.29 8.32
N MET A 119 0.33 11.36 9.26
CA MET A 119 -0.55 11.58 10.41
C MET A 119 0.11 12.39 11.56
N LYS A 120 1.39 12.75 11.45
CA LYS A 120 2.06 13.64 12.41
C LYS A 120 1.66 15.10 12.14
N PRO A 121 1.83 16.02 13.12
CA PRO A 121 1.53 17.43 12.93
C PRO A 121 2.14 17.96 11.63
N GLU A 122 1.32 18.68 10.86
CA GLU A 122 1.67 19.27 9.56
C GLU A 122 2.04 18.26 8.45
N GLY A 123 1.85 16.96 8.67
CA GLY A 123 2.26 15.92 7.73
C GLY A 123 3.77 15.87 7.49
N MET A 124 4.56 16.39 8.43
CA MET A 124 6.03 16.49 8.36
C MET A 124 6.75 15.48 9.26
N GLY A 125 6.10 14.36 9.59
CA GLY A 125 6.75 13.29 10.35
C GLY A 125 7.94 12.69 9.61
N LYS A 126 9.04 12.38 10.32
CA LYS A 126 10.24 11.75 9.76
C LYS A 126 9.96 10.38 9.10
N GLY A 127 8.84 9.73 9.43
CA GLY A 127 8.39 8.51 8.76
C GLY A 127 7.95 8.71 7.32
N ARG A 128 7.63 9.94 6.90
CA ARG A 128 7.21 10.27 5.53
C ARG A 128 8.32 10.02 4.49
N PRO A 129 9.52 10.62 4.58
CA PRO A 129 10.59 10.36 3.62
C PRO A 129 11.07 8.91 3.69
N ILE A 130 11.25 8.36 4.90
CA ILE A 130 11.72 6.98 5.09
C ILE A 130 10.74 5.99 4.47
N GLY A 131 9.45 6.14 4.76
CA GLY A 131 8.41 5.28 4.21
C GLY A 131 8.23 5.45 2.70
N TYR A 132 8.41 6.66 2.16
CA TYR A 132 8.33 6.92 0.72
C TYR A 132 9.49 6.27 -0.04
N PHE A 133 10.73 6.64 0.31
CA PHE A 133 11.92 6.12 -0.37
C PHE A 133 12.11 4.62 -0.14
N GLY A 134 11.82 4.12 1.08
CA GLY A 134 11.82 2.70 1.35
C GLY A 134 10.81 1.96 0.48
N SER A 135 9.60 2.49 0.31
CA SER A 135 8.61 1.83 -0.51
C SER A 135 8.89 1.87 -2.01
N ILE A 136 9.40 2.99 -2.54
CA ILE A 136 9.85 3.07 -3.93
C ILE A 136 11.04 2.13 -4.16
N GLY A 137 11.96 2.04 -3.20
CA GLY A 137 13.07 1.10 -3.23
C GLY A 137 12.59 -0.35 -3.31
N VAL A 138 11.58 -0.73 -2.52
CA VAL A 138 11.00 -2.08 -2.59
C VAL A 138 10.25 -2.31 -3.90
N LEU A 139 9.50 -1.33 -4.41
CA LEU A 139 8.87 -1.44 -5.74
C LEU A 139 9.91 -1.62 -6.85
N GLY A 140 11.00 -0.87 -6.80
CA GLY A 140 12.14 -1.03 -7.72
C GLY A 140 12.80 -2.40 -7.59
N ALA A 141 12.94 -2.92 -6.36
CA ALA A 141 13.47 -4.26 -6.12
C ALA A 141 12.53 -5.36 -6.66
N LEU A 142 11.21 -5.22 -6.49
CA LEU A 142 10.22 -6.12 -7.08
C LEU A 142 10.28 -6.06 -8.61
N ALA A 143 10.29 -4.87 -9.20
CA ALA A 143 10.38 -4.70 -10.65
C ALA A 143 11.68 -5.30 -11.22
N GLY A 144 12.82 -5.02 -10.59
CA GLY A 144 14.12 -5.57 -10.99
C GLY A 144 14.18 -7.09 -10.82
N TYR A 145 13.62 -7.62 -9.73
CA TYR A 145 13.57 -9.06 -9.53
C TYR A 145 12.65 -9.76 -10.55
N GLY A 146 11.49 -9.18 -10.83
CA GLY A 146 10.60 -9.63 -11.89
C GLY A 146 11.30 -9.64 -13.25
N ALA A 147 11.96 -8.54 -13.61
CA ALA A 147 12.73 -8.42 -14.85
C ALA A 147 13.84 -9.49 -14.95
N PHE A 148 14.57 -9.74 -13.86
CA PHE A 148 15.59 -10.79 -13.82
C PHE A 148 15.03 -12.19 -14.07
N LEU A 149 13.84 -12.51 -13.54
CA LEU A 149 13.21 -13.80 -13.77
C LEU A 149 12.75 -13.98 -15.22
N VAL A 150 12.33 -12.91 -15.88
CA VAL A 150 11.86 -12.95 -17.28
C VAL A 150 12.92 -12.56 -18.30
N LYS A 151 14.19 -12.40 -17.91
CA LYS A 151 15.28 -11.91 -18.79
C LYS A 151 15.43 -12.69 -20.09
N GLY A 152 15.13 -13.99 -20.09
CA GLY A 152 15.17 -14.84 -21.28
C GLY A 152 14.19 -14.42 -22.38
N TYR A 153 13.10 -13.73 -22.03
CA TYR A 153 12.16 -13.16 -23.01
C TYR A 153 12.66 -11.86 -23.65
N TRP A 154 13.75 -11.28 -23.12
CA TRP A 154 14.34 -10.03 -23.60
C TRP A 154 15.49 -10.28 -24.59
N GLY A 155 15.76 -11.55 -24.93
CA GLY A 155 16.83 -11.93 -25.86
C GLY A 155 18.22 -12.01 -25.23
N TYR A 156 18.31 -12.12 -23.90
CA TYR A 156 19.56 -12.27 -23.14
C TYR A 156 19.56 -13.50 -22.24
#